data_AF-C3ZDF7-F1
#
_entry.id   AF-C3ZDF7-F1
#
_cell.length_a   1.000
_cell.length_b   1.000
_cell.length_c   1.000
_cell.angle_alpha   90.00
_cell.angle_beta   90.00
_cell.angle_gamma   90.00
#
_symmetry.space_group_name_H-M   'P 1'
#
loop_
_entity.id
_entity.type
_entity.pdbx_description
1 polymer ?
#
loop_
_entity_poly.entity_id
_entity_poly.type
_entity_poly.pdbx_seq_one_letter_code
_entity_poly.pdbx_strand_id
1 'polypeptide(L)'
;MTNANAKATCEAAGMRYPCYRRGADGCTYRWTSDCITFHHDAACETFRALSSELCGRTDGYGSYCQSLDDTFVSILGWYGDGAYGVDYDTHNHLQGANYNNMYALCAGEAEASMYVILEDNIIEATSFSPSSGWGAWG
;
A
#
# COMPACT_ATOMS: atom_id res chain seq x y z
N MET A 1 3.86 10.79 8.97
CA MET A 1 3.30 10.18 7.77
C MET A 1 1.79 10.18 7.93
N THR A 2 1.15 11.28 7.54
CA THR A 2 -0.31 11.35 7.44
C THR A 2 -0.77 10.70 6.14
N ASN A 3 -2.08 10.43 6.00
CA ASN A 3 -2.66 10.00 4.73
C ASN A 3 -2.35 11.01 3.61
N ALA A 4 -2.45 12.31 3.92
CA ALA A 4 -2.12 13.38 2.99
C ALA A 4 -0.65 13.34 2.55
N ASN A 5 0.29 13.08 3.47
CA ASN A 5 1.70 12.99 3.14
C ASN A 5 2.01 11.74 2.30
N ALA A 6 1.41 10.58 2.63
CA ALA A 6 1.61 9.35 1.86
C ALA A 6 1.12 9.54 0.41
N LYS A 7 -0.07 10.13 0.25
CA LYS A 7 -0.62 10.51 -1.06
C LYS A 7 0.30 11.45 -1.83
N ALA A 8 0.66 12.59 -1.21
CA ALA A 8 1.48 13.61 -1.85
C ALA A 8 2.87 13.08 -2.26
N THR A 9 3.44 12.17 -1.46
CA THR A 9 4.73 11.53 -1.77
C THR A 9 4.64 10.69 -3.04
N CYS A 10 3.61 9.85 -3.17
CA CYS A 10 3.43 9.04 -4.38
C CYS A 10 3.14 9.90 -5.61
N GLU A 11 2.28 10.90 -5.47
CA GLU A 11 1.96 11.83 -6.57
C GLU A 11 3.19 12.62 -7.04
N ALA A 12 4.04 13.07 -6.11
CA ALA A 12 5.29 13.77 -6.43
C ALA A 12 6.29 12.88 -7.19
N ALA A 13 6.23 11.56 -6.99
CA ALA A 13 7.02 10.59 -7.72
C ALA A 13 6.37 10.15 -9.06
N GLY A 14 5.25 10.76 -9.47
CA GLY A 14 4.51 10.37 -10.67
C GLY A 14 3.79 9.03 -10.55
N MET A 15 3.60 8.55 -9.33
CA MET A 15 2.93 7.29 -9.01
C MET A 15 1.58 7.53 -8.36
N ARG A 16 0.82 6.45 -8.13
CA ARG A 16 -0.40 6.45 -7.33
C ARG A 16 -0.15 5.73 -6.00
N TYR A 17 -1.10 5.81 -5.09
CA TYR A 17 -1.02 5.17 -3.77
C TYR A 17 -2.05 4.04 -3.68
N PRO A 18 -1.70 2.87 -3.13
CA PRO A 18 -2.64 1.80 -2.87
C PRO A 18 -3.52 2.11 -1.66
N CYS A 19 -4.74 1.58 -1.68
CA CYS A 19 -5.65 1.65 -0.55
C CYS A 19 -5.15 0.75 0.59
N TYR A 20 -5.45 1.05 1.86
CA TYR A 20 -5.23 0.07 2.94
C TYR A 20 -6.01 -1.24 2.71
N ARG A 21 -7.24 -1.14 2.18
CA ARG A 21 -8.07 -2.31 1.83
C ARG A 21 -8.41 -2.39 0.34
N ARG A 22 -8.76 -3.59 -0.14
CA ARG A 22 -9.12 -3.84 -1.55
C ARG A 22 -10.38 -3.12 -2.04
N GLY A 23 -11.39 -2.90 -1.19
CA GLY A 23 -12.64 -2.25 -1.58
C GLY A 23 -13.67 -3.13 -2.31
N ALA A 24 -13.44 -4.44 -2.40
CA ALA A 24 -14.35 -5.42 -2.99
C ALA A 24 -14.60 -6.61 -2.04
N ASP A 25 -15.57 -7.47 -2.35
CA ASP A 25 -15.81 -8.75 -1.65
C ASP A 25 -15.95 -8.63 -0.12
N GLY A 26 -16.58 -7.54 0.36
CA GLY A 26 -16.74 -7.27 1.80
C GLY A 26 -15.56 -6.53 2.46
N CYS A 27 -14.48 -6.27 1.72
CA CYS A 27 -13.30 -5.52 2.18
C CYS A 27 -13.45 -4.00 2.00
N THR A 28 -14.61 -3.41 2.32
CA THR A 28 -14.93 -1.98 2.09
C THR A 28 -14.78 -1.09 3.32
N TYR A 29 -14.55 -1.67 4.50
CA TYR A 29 -14.30 -0.88 5.72
C TYR A 29 -12.95 -0.16 5.65
N ARG A 30 -12.91 1.15 5.97
CA ARG A 30 -11.72 2.02 5.84
C ARG A 30 -11.11 2.08 4.44
N TRP A 31 -11.94 1.87 3.43
CA TRP A 31 -11.59 1.98 2.01
C TRP A 31 -12.15 3.28 1.42
N THR A 32 -11.52 3.74 0.34
CA THR A 32 -11.92 4.91 -0.45
C THR A 32 -11.60 4.68 -1.93
N SER A 33 -12.31 5.33 -2.85
CA SER A 33 -12.20 5.11 -4.30
C SER A 33 -11.07 5.90 -4.98
N ASP A 34 -10.33 6.72 -4.24
CA ASP A 34 -9.27 7.61 -4.75
C ASP A 34 -7.89 6.93 -4.83
N CYS A 35 -7.74 5.72 -4.30
CA CYS A 35 -6.50 4.93 -4.30
C CYS A 35 -6.55 3.73 -5.26
N ILE A 36 -5.40 3.12 -5.51
CA ILE A 36 -5.32 1.88 -6.31
C ILE A 36 -5.87 0.71 -5.51
N THR A 37 -6.78 -0.03 -6.13
CA THR A 37 -7.29 -1.30 -5.63
C THR A 37 -6.41 -2.46 -6.10
N PHE A 38 -6.43 -3.56 -5.36
CA PHE A 38 -5.66 -4.77 -5.68
C PHE A 38 -6.59 -5.97 -5.79
N HIS A 39 -6.12 -7.09 -6.30
CA HIS A 39 -6.86 -8.34 -6.40
C HIS A 39 -6.07 -9.46 -5.75
N HIS A 40 -6.48 -9.84 -4.54
CA HIS A 40 -5.89 -10.94 -3.80
C HIS A 40 -6.99 -11.77 -3.13
N ASP A 41 -7.09 -13.03 -3.51
CA ASP A 41 -8.24 -13.88 -3.20
C ASP A 41 -8.44 -14.14 -1.70
N ALA A 42 -7.35 -14.05 -0.92
CA ALA A 42 -7.36 -14.36 0.51
C ALA A 42 -7.19 -13.16 1.45
N ALA A 43 -6.94 -11.94 0.95
CA ALA A 43 -6.53 -10.81 1.79
C ALA A 43 -7.35 -9.54 1.53
N CYS A 44 -7.86 -8.93 2.61
CA CYS A 44 -8.51 -7.63 2.55
C CYS A 44 -7.52 -6.47 2.61
N GLU A 45 -6.37 -6.65 3.27
CA GLU A 45 -5.37 -5.61 3.54
C GLU A 45 -4.19 -5.65 2.56
N THR A 46 -3.77 -4.49 2.07
CA THR A 46 -2.65 -4.34 1.12
C THR A 46 -1.36 -4.97 1.64
N PHE A 47 -1.00 -4.71 2.90
CA PHE A 47 0.22 -5.30 3.47
C PHE A 47 0.16 -6.83 3.62
N ARG A 48 -1.04 -7.41 3.79
CA ARG A 48 -1.18 -8.87 3.80
C ARG A 48 -1.02 -9.45 2.40
N ALA A 49 -1.63 -8.82 1.40
CA ALA A 49 -1.45 -9.22 0.01
C ALA A 49 0.03 -9.15 -0.39
N LEU A 50 0.70 -8.04 -0.09
CA LEU A 50 2.13 -7.88 -0.38
C LEU A 50 3.00 -8.85 0.41
N SER A 51 2.74 -9.05 1.70
CA SER A 51 3.50 -10.03 2.48
C SER A 51 3.35 -11.45 1.93
N SER A 52 2.18 -11.79 1.37
CA SER A 52 1.96 -13.08 0.71
C SER A 52 2.86 -13.24 -0.51
N GLU A 53 2.92 -12.22 -1.38
CA GLU A 53 3.72 -12.23 -2.61
C GLU A 53 5.23 -12.15 -2.33
N LEU A 54 5.64 -11.22 -1.46
CA LEU A 54 7.05 -10.88 -1.23
C LEU A 54 7.74 -11.84 -0.27
N CYS A 55 7.00 -12.33 0.72
CA CYS A 55 7.56 -13.05 1.85
C CYS A 55 6.90 -14.42 2.07
N GLY A 56 5.97 -14.82 1.19
CA GLY A 56 5.30 -16.13 1.26
C GLY A 56 4.40 -16.31 2.48
N ARG A 57 3.92 -15.22 3.10
CA ARG A 57 3.22 -15.27 4.39
C ARG A 57 2.17 -14.17 4.58
N THR A 58 1.10 -14.46 5.32
CA THR A 58 -0.04 -13.54 5.51
C THR A 58 -0.27 -13.14 6.97
N ASP A 59 0.53 -13.67 7.90
CA ASP A 59 0.48 -13.37 9.33
C ASP A 59 1.06 -11.98 9.67
N GLY A 60 0.72 -11.48 10.86
CA GLY A 60 1.19 -10.17 11.37
C GLY A 60 0.83 -8.94 10.54
N TYR A 61 -0.11 -9.04 9.60
CA TYR A 61 -0.52 -7.89 8.78
C TYR A 61 0.62 -7.26 7.98
N GLY A 62 1.66 -8.03 7.64
CA GLY A 62 2.83 -7.58 6.90
C GLY A 62 4.04 -7.20 7.75
N SER A 63 3.91 -7.11 9.08
CA SER A 63 5.04 -6.79 9.98
C SER A 63 6.09 -7.90 10.10
N TYR A 64 5.87 -9.07 9.49
CA TYR A 64 6.86 -10.14 9.38
C TYR A 64 7.59 -10.17 8.03
N CYS A 65 7.36 -9.17 7.17
CA CYS A 65 7.97 -9.09 5.86
C CYS A 65 8.96 -7.93 5.83
N GLN A 66 10.25 -8.25 5.81
CA GLN A 66 11.33 -7.25 5.88
C GLN A 66 11.24 -6.23 4.75
N SER A 67 10.79 -6.62 3.56
CA SER A 67 10.61 -5.69 2.44
C SER A 67 9.57 -4.60 2.72
N LEU A 68 8.65 -4.80 3.67
CA LEU A 68 7.59 -3.85 4.00
C LEU A 68 7.95 -2.95 5.19
N ASP A 69 9.16 -3.08 5.74
CA ASP A 69 9.57 -2.36 6.92
C ASP A 69 9.49 -0.83 6.75
N ASP A 70 9.01 -0.13 7.78
CA ASP A 70 8.81 1.31 7.82
C ASP A 70 8.02 1.93 6.63
N THR A 71 7.17 1.11 5.99
CA THR A 71 6.32 1.56 4.88
C THR A 71 4.90 1.86 5.33
N PHE A 72 4.25 2.80 4.65
CA PHE A 72 2.96 3.34 5.05
C PHE A 72 1.94 3.38 3.90
N VAL A 73 0.70 2.97 4.17
CA VAL A 73 -0.45 3.03 3.26
C VAL A 73 -1.52 3.98 3.77
N SER A 74 -2.22 4.64 2.84
CA SER A 74 -3.35 5.51 3.17
C SER A 74 -4.55 4.69 3.66
N ILE A 75 -5.15 5.12 4.77
CA ILE A 75 -6.27 4.45 5.44
C ILE A 75 -7.37 5.45 5.82
N LEU A 76 -8.59 5.23 5.30
CA LEU A 76 -9.71 6.13 5.56
C LEU A 76 -10.22 6.01 7.00
N GLY A 77 -10.44 7.14 7.67
CA GLY A 77 -11.08 7.19 8.99
C GLY A 77 -10.23 6.60 10.11
N TRP A 78 -8.92 6.48 9.89
CA TRP A 78 -7.97 6.14 10.94
C TRP A 78 -7.68 7.34 11.84
N TYR A 79 -7.28 7.06 13.08
CA TYR A 79 -7.14 8.10 14.11
C TYR A 79 -6.08 9.13 13.71
N GLY A 80 -6.37 10.41 13.95
CA GLY A 80 -5.40 11.51 13.74
C GLY A 80 -4.93 11.72 12.30
N ASP A 81 -5.67 11.25 11.30
CA ASP A 81 -5.29 11.27 9.88
C ASP A 81 -3.93 10.60 9.57
N GLY A 82 -3.51 9.69 10.45
CA GLY A 82 -2.30 8.89 10.25
C GLY A 82 -2.47 7.88 9.13
N ALA A 83 -1.42 7.68 8.33
CA ALA A 83 -1.31 6.50 7.49
C ALA A 83 -1.08 5.24 8.36
N TYR A 84 -1.42 4.06 7.85
CA TYR A 84 -1.14 2.80 8.52
C TYR A 84 0.22 2.28 8.05
N GLY A 85 1.16 2.04 8.97
CA GLY A 85 2.45 1.43 8.63
C GLY A 85 2.69 0.11 9.33
N VAL A 86 3.77 -0.58 8.94
CA VAL A 86 4.25 -1.81 9.59
C VAL A 86 5.73 -1.68 9.90
N ASP A 87 6.16 -2.36 10.96
CA ASP A 87 7.54 -2.35 11.47
C ASP A 87 7.99 -3.80 11.65
N TYR A 88 9.04 -4.16 10.91
CA TYR A 88 9.65 -5.49 10.93
C TYR A 88 10.47 -5.74 12.18
N ASP A 89 11.10 -4.74 12.78
CA ASP A 89 11.92 -4.93 13.97
C ASP A 89 11.07 -5.21 15.21
N THR A 90 9.93 -4.53 15.34
CA THR A 90 9.03 -4.72 16.49
C THR A 90 7.82 -5.61 16.22
N HIS A 91 7.63 -6.02 14.96
CA HIS A 91 6.49 -6.80 14.48
C HIS A 91 5.14 -6.14 14.74
N ASN A 92 5.10 -4.80 14.84
CA ASN A 92 3.90 -4.03 15.14
C ASN A 92 3.41 -3.23 13.92
N HIS A 93 2.23 -2.63 14.10
CA HIS A 93 1.75 -1.58 13.22
C HIS A 93 2.20 -0.22 13.73
N LEU A 94 2.41 0.69 12.79
CA LEU A 94 2.84 2.06 13.06
C LEU A 94 1.69 3.02 12.84
N GLN A 95 1.51 3.92 13.80
CA GLN A 95 0.59 5.03 13.66
C GLN A 95 1.31 6.18 12.95
N GLY A 96 1.03 6.37 11.66
CA GLY A 96 1.79 7.28 10.81
C GLY A 96 1.84 8.73 11.31
N ALA A 97 0.82 9.20 12.03
CA ALA A 97 0.81 10.54 12.63
C ALA A 97 1.96 10.78 13.64
N ASN A 98 2.59 9.72 14.16
CA ASN A 98 3.71 9.82 15.12
C ASN A 98 5.09 9.91 14.47
N TYR A 99 5.19 9.79 13.14
CA TYR A 99 6.46 9.69 12.43
C TYR A 99 6.57 10.81 11.39
N ASN A 100 7.75 11.37 11.14
CA ASN A 100 7.91 12.48 10.18
C ASN A 100 8.76 12.13 8.95
N ASN A 101 9.59 11.08 9.02
CA ASN A 101 10.56 10.69 7.98
C ASN A 101 10.45 9.19 7.69
N MET A 102 9.35 8.75 7.08
CA MET A 102 9.13 7.34 6.73
C MET A 102 8.72 7.21 5.26
N TYR A 103 8.58 5.98 4.77
CA TYR A 103 8.33 5.70 3.36
C TYR A 103 6.85 5.54 3.05
N ALA A 104 6.40 6.18 1.98
CA ALA A 104 5.07 5.94 1.43
C ALA A 104 5.12 4.72 0.52
N LEU A 105 4.20 3.79 0.71
CA LEU A 105 3.99 2.70 -0.24
C LEU A 105 3.34 3.27 -1.49
N CYS A 106 4.05 3.27 -2.60
CA CYS A 106 3.56 3.80 -3.87
C CYS A 106 3.46 2.69 -4.89
N ALA A 107 2.55 2.86 -5.83
CA ALA A 107 2.42 1.95 -6.94
C ALA A 107 2.20 2.67 -8.27
N GLY A 108 2.87 2.16 -9.29
CA GLY A 108 2.81 2.65 -10.65
C GLY A 108 2.41 1.54 -11.62
N GLU A 109 1.88 1.93 -12.76
CA GLU A 109 1.64 1.04 -13.89
C GLU A 109 2.78 1.24 -14.90
N ALA A 110 3.41 0.16 -15.35
CA ALA A 110 4.24 0.19 -16.55
C ALA A 110 3.83 -0.93 -17.49
N GLU A 111 3.42 -0.58 -18.71
CA GLU A 111 3.25 -1.47 -19.87
C GLU A 111 2.53 -2.81 -19.59
N ALA A 112 1.46 -2.77 -18.78
CA ALA A 112 0.60 -3.88 -18.33
C ALA A 112 0.94 -4.59 -17.00
N SER A 113 1.97 -4.12 -16.29
CA SER A 113 2.31 -4.60 -14.94
C SER A 113 2.18 -3.48 -13.91
N MET A 114 1.70 -3.83 -12.71
CA MET A 114 1.72 -2.93 -11.58
C MET A 114 2.98 -3.18 -10.76
N TYR A 115 3.64 -2.09 -10.35
CA TYR A 115 4.84 -2.16 -9.53
C TYR A 115 4.61 -1.44 -8.22
N VAL A 116 5.14 -2.00 -7.14
CA VAL A 116 5.21 -1.37 -5.83
C VAL A 116 6.64 -0.91 -5.60
N ILE A 117 6.81 0.37 -5.28
CA ILE A 117 8.13 0.95 -5.00
C ILE A 117 8.31 1.06 -3.49
N LEU A 118 9.39 0.44 -2.99
CA LEU A 118 9.79 0.39 -1.58
C LEU A 118 11.23 0.90 -1.47
N GLU A 119 11.41 2.09 -0.90
CA GLU A 119 12.70 2.81 -0.86
C GLU A 119 13.28 3.03 -2.26
N ASP A 120 14.14 2.11 -2.74
CA ASP A 120 14.78 2.08 -4.06
C ASP A 120 14.49 0.76 -4.83
N ASN A 121 13.68 -0.13 -4.26
CA ASN A 121 13.31 -1.40 -4.86
C ASN A 121 11.99 -1.27 -5.61
N ILE A 122 11.99 -1.65 -6.88
CA ILE A 122 10.79 -1.78 -7.71
C ILE A 122 10.41 -3.26 -7.70
N ILE A 123 9.21 -3.57 -7.21
CA ILE A 123 8.70 -4.94 -7.17
C ILE A 123 7.48 -5.05 -8.06
N GLU A 124 7.53 -5.96 -9.03
CA GLU A 124 6.36 -6.30 -9.83
C GLU A 124 5.31 -6.98 -8.93
N ALA A 125 4.16 -6.35 -8.79
CA ALA A 125 3.07 -6.78 -7.93
C ALA A 125 1.96 -7.39 -8.80
N THR A 126 2.10 -8.68 -9.10
CA THR A 126 1.19 -9.45 -9.98
C THR A 126 -0.23 -9.56 -9.44
N SER A 127 -0.44 -9.32 -8.14
CA SER A 127 -1.75 -9.29 -7.48
C SER A 127 -2.44 -7.93 -7.57
N PHE A 128 -1.90 -6.96 -8.31
CA PHE A 128 -2.53 -5.68 -8.51
C PHE A 128 -2.88 -5.47 -9.98
N SER A 129 -4.13 -5.12 -10.25
CA SER A 129 -4.61 -4.86 -11.60
C SER A 129 -4.82 -3.37 -11.79
N PRO A 130 -4.40 -2.79 -12.92
CA PRO A 130 -4.85 -1.48 -13.35
C PRO A 130 -6.37 -1.44 -13.28
N SER A 131 -6.94 -0.49 -12.54
CA SER A 131 -8.39 -0.26 -12.63
C SER A 131 -8.70 0.06 -14.09
N SER A 132 -9.51 -0.77 -14.75
CA SER A 132 -9.87 -0.67 -16.16
C SER A 132 -10.54 0.68 -16.48
N GLY A 133 -9.77 1.73 -16.71
CA GLY A 133 -10.34 3.07 -16.85
C GLY A 133 -9.42 4.21 -17.24
N TRP A 134 -8.11 4.03 -17.37
CA TRP A 134 -7.21 5.14 -17.70
C TRP A 134 -6.36 4.81 -18.91
N GLY A 135 -6.61 5.54 -20.00
CA GLY A 135 -5.91 5.41 -21.26
C GLY A 135 -4.44 5.78 -21.14
N ALA A 136 -3.64 5.05 -21.91
CA ALA A 136 -2.23 5.34 -22.14
C ALA A 136 -2.02 6.82 -22.48
N TRP A 137 -1.14 7.48 -21.75
CA TRP A 137 -0.62 8.79 -22.14
C TRP A 137 0.78 8.61 -22.74
N GLY A 138 0.85 8.83 -24.06
CA GLY A 138 1.98 9.45 -24.75
C GLY A 138 3.17 8.57 -25.08
#